data_AF-A0A414US84-F1
#
_entry.id   AF-A0A414US84-F1
#
_cell.length_a   1.000
_cell.length_b   1.000
_cell.length_c   1.000
_cell.angle_alpha   90.00
_cell.angle_beta   90.00
_cell.angle_gamma   90.00
#
_symmetry.space_group_name_H-M   'P 1'
#
loop_
_entity.id
_entity.type
_entity.pdbx_description
1 polymer ?
#
loop_
_entity_poly.entity_id
_entity_poly.type
_entity_poly.pdbx_seq_one_letter_code
_entity_poly.pdbx_strand_id
1 'polypeptide(L)'
;MKRKTIIITGILILTLLAITGYFLYPYYVKQKTISEKTAEINTIEKDFKNSTDRASRLELLKSTIQESKDYTKSKKFFSEISDQYKTLISSMQNKFVKEYQQIMEENAPLDIGTSDDIDTLANHKDNLNNLLTTIEAEKEYTLSNNSNYQEYIENLSSYIDAYTSRITDIKEKQKAEAEAQKKAEEDAKHKAEKEARKKAEEEKAKTHYENEYFSVDVPVEWIGAWSVTEEDNSLGKIHSTIYTFSYDPENDYGGGAMIYVLDMSDTSIPLPTYASMIPSECEEIGVTSFGYYDVFKTEAGAGFFFDGGATITLK
;
A
#
# COMPACT_ATOMS: atom_id res chain seq x y z
N MET A 1 21.81 -49.03 104.07
CA MET A 1 22.38 -48.35 102.87
C MET A 1 21.62 -48.66 101.59
N LYS A 2 21.29 -49.91 101.26
CA LYS A 2 20.68 -50.32 99.97
C LYS A 2 19.41 -49.56 99.52
N ARG A 3 18.46 -49.28 100.43
CA ARG A 3 17.18 -48.60 100.08
C ARG A 3 17.35 -47.13 99.67
N LYS A 4 18.27 -46.39 100.32
CA LYS A 4 18.57 -44.99 99.98
C LYS A 4 19.34 -44.89 98.65
N THR A 5 20.26 -45.82 98.39
CA THR A 5 20.99 -45.89 97.12
C THR A 5 20.05 -46.19 95.93
N ILE A 6 19.11 -47.12 96.07
CA ILE A 6 18.12 -47.45 95.02
C ILE A 6 17.22 -46.25 94.68
N ILE A 7 16.77 -45.49 95.69
CA ILE A 7 15.93 -44.30 95.49
C ILE A 7 16.71 -43.21 94.76
N ILE A 8 17.97 -42.96 95.15
CA ILE A 8 18.83 -41.96 94.51
C ILE A 8 19.11 -42.33 93.05
N THR A 9 19.42 -43.60 92.76
CA THR A 9 19.64 -44.07 91.37
C THR A 9 18.37 -43.97 90.52
N GLY A 10 17.19 -44.27 91.07
CA GLY A 10 15.91 -44.14 90.37
C GLY A 10 15.55 -42.69 90.03
N ILE A 11 15.81 -41.75 90.95
CA ILE A 11 15.62 -40.30 90.70
C ILE A 11 16.58 -39.81 89.62
N LEU A 12 17.84 -40.27 89.62
CA LEU A 12 18.85 -39.92 88.62
C LEU A 12 18.44 -40.35 87.20
N ILE A 13 17.89 -41.56 87.05
CA ILE A 13 17.38 -42.09 85.78
C ILE A 13 16.14 -41.30 85.30
N LEU A 14 15.22 -40.97 86.20
CA LEU A 14 14.04 -40.14 85.88
C LEU A 14 14.44 -38.73 85.44
N THR A 15 15.41 -38.11 86.09
CA THR A 15 15.94 -36.80 85.66
C THR A 15 16.65 -36.89 84.31
N LEU A 16 17.42 -37.95 84.05
CA LEU A 16 18.06 -38.18 82.74
C LEU A 16 17.03 -38.41 81.61
N LEU A 17 15.93 -39.10 81.90
CA LEU A 17 14.81 -39.30 80.96
C LEU A 17 14.02 -38.01 80.71
N ALA A 18 13.79 -37.19 81.75
CA ALA A 18 13.15 -35.89 81.61
C ALA A 18 14.03 -34.91 80.81
N ILE A 19 15.35 -34.91 81.05
CA ILE A 19 16.32 -34.11 80.29
C ILE A 19 16.36 -34.56 78.83
N THR A 20 16.47 -35.86 78.55
CA THR A 20 16.48 -36.38 77.17
C THR A 20 15.14 -36.11 76.46
N GLY A 21 14.00 -36.27 77.13
CA GLY A 21 12.69 -35.91 76.57
C GLY A 21 12.55 -34.41 76.26
N TYR A 22 13.03 -33.53 77.15
CA TYR A 22 13.05 -32.08 76.94
C TYR A 22 13.92 -31.68 75.72
N PHE A 23 15.07 -32.32 75.53
CA PHE A 23 15.95 -32.04 74.37
C PHE A 23 15.42 -32.67 73.06
N LEU A 24 14.76 -33.83 73.10
CA LEU A 24 14.25 -34.53 71.90
C LEU A 24 12.96 -33.91 71.33
N TYR A 25 12.09 -33.35 72.17
CA TYR A 25 10.82 -32.75 71.73
C TYR A 25 10.97 -31.60 70.71
N PRO A 26 11.79 -30.55 70.94
CA PRO A 26 11.95 -29.45 69.97
C PRO A 26 12.59 -29.92 68.66
N TYR A 27 13.45 -30.94 68.71
CA TYR A 27 14.01 -31.57 67.52
C TYR A 27 12.91 -32.28 66.70
N TYR A 28 12.03 -33.05 67.36
CA TYR A 28 10.90 -33.71 66.69
C TYR A 28 9.94 -32.70 66.06
N VAL A 29 9.58 -31.62 66.77
CA VAL A 29 8.69 -30.56 66.24
C VAL A 29 9.31 -29.88 65.02
N LYS A 30 10.61 -29.58 65.06
CA LYS A 30 11.35 -29.03 63.90
C LYS A 30 11.26 -29.97 62.70
N GLN A 31 11.61 -31.24 62.87
CA GLN A 31 11.62 -32.20 61.75
C GLN A 31 10.23 -32.47 61.19
N LYS A 32 9.20 -32.57 62.06
CA LYS A 32 7.82 -32.69 61.62
C LYS A 32 7.38 -31.48 60.79
N THR A 33 7.68 -30.27 61.24
CA THR A 33 7.35 -29.03 60.52
C THR A 33 8.06 -28.96 59.16
N ILE A 34 9.35 -29.33 59.11
CA ILE A 34 10.13 -29.40 57.85
C ILE A 34 9.51 -30.41 56.90
N SER A 35 9.16 -31.61 57.37
CA SER A 35 8.54 -32.65 56.54
C SER A 35 7.19 -32.20 55.96
N GLU A 36 6.30 -31.65 56.79
CA GLU A 36 4.99 -31.16 56.37
C GLU A 36 5.13 -30.05 55.31
N LYS A 37 5.98 -29.06 55.54
CA LYS A 37 6.19 -27.96 54.60
C LYS A 37 6.89 -28.40 53.32
N THR A 38 7.83 -29.34 53.41
CA THR A 38 8.47 -29.93 52.22
C THR A 38 7.43 -30.65 51.35
N ALA A 39 6.48 -31.37 51.95
CA ALA A 39 5.41 -32.03 51.21
C ALA A 39 4.46 -31.02 50.52
N GLU A 40 4.14 -29.90 51.18
CA GLU A 40 3.36 -28.81 50.59
C GLU A 40 4.09 -28.18 49.40
N ILE A 41 5.37 -27.82 49.56
CA ILE A 41 6.21 -27.25 48.48
C ILE A 41 6.30 -28.21 47.29
N ASN A 42 6.52 -29.51 47.53
CA ASN A 42 6.55 -30.51 46.47
C ASN A 42 5.20 -30.65 45.74
N THR A 43 4.10 -30.44 46.45
CA THR A 43 2.75 -30.44 45.86
C THR A 43 2.60 -29.24 44.91
N ILE A 44 2.98 -28.05 45.36
CA ILE A 44 2.98 -26.83 44.54
C ILE A 44 3.86 -27.02 43.28
N GLU A 45 5.07 -27.58 43.44
CA GLU A 45 5.96 -27.84 42.32
C GLU A 45 5.33 -28.78 41.28
N LYS A 46 4.69 -29.86 41.75
CA LYS A 46 4.00 -30.82 40.91
C LYS A 46 2.82 -30.18 40.18
N ASP A 47 2.02 -29.39 40.87
CA ASP A 47 0.86 -28.71 40.31
C ASP A 47 1.29 -27.68 39.25
N PHE A 48 2.38 -26.95 39.49
CA PHE A 48 2.97 -26.04 38.51
C PHE A 48 3.42 -26.77 37.24
N LYS A 49 4.16 -27.88 37.40
CA LYS A 49 4.67 -28.68 36.27
C LYS A 49 3.56 -29.31 35.45
N ASN A 50 2.47 -29.73 36.10
CA ASN A 50 1.33 -30.38 35.42
C ASN A 50 0.34 -29.37 34.83
N SER A 51 0.43 -28.09 35.21
CA SER A 51 -0.45 -27.04 34.68
C SER A 51 -0.14 -26.72 33.22
N THR A 52 -1.09 -27.00 32.33
CA THR A 52 -1.00 -26.68 30.90
C THR A 52 -1.32 -25.22 30.60
N ASP A 53 -2.15 -24.59 31.43
CA ASP A 53 -2.55 -23.19 31.30
C ASP A 53 -1.51 -22.22 31.88
N ARG A 54 -1.13 -21.21 31.10
CA ARG A 54 -0.13 -20.22 31.49
C ARG A 54 -0.62 -19.30 32.60
N ALA A 55 -1.89 -18.90 32.57
CA ALA A 55 -2.47 -18.02 33.59
C ALA A 55 -2.49 -18.70 34.96
N SER A 56 -2.86 -19.99 35.00
CA SER A 56 -2.83 -20.82 36.20
C SER A 56 -1.40 -20.96 36.75
N ARG A 57 -0.39 -21.16 35.88
CA ARG A 57 1.02 -21.14 36.31
C ARG A 57 1.41 -19.81 36.95
N LEU A 58 0.94 -18.68 36.40
CA LEU A 58 1.26 -17.35 36.92
C LEU A 58 0.63 -17.12 38.30
N GLU A 59 -0.63 -17.50 38.47
CA GLU A 59 -1.31 -17.39 39.77
C GLU A 59 -0.65 -18.27 40.83
N LEU A 60 -0.22 -19.49 40.47
CA LEU A 60 0.49 -20.36 41.39
C LEU A 60 1.87 -19.79 41.78
N LEU A 61 2.57 -19.13 40.84
CA LEU A 61 3.81 -18.41 41.15
C LEU A 61 3.55 -17.25 42.13
N LYS A 62 2.52 -16.43 41.89
CA LYS A 62 2.14 -15.33 42.77
C LYS A 62 1.83 -15.82 44.18
N SER A 63 1.02 -16.88 44.31
CA SER A 63 0.66 -17.46 45.60
C SER A 63 1.91 -18.01 46.32
N THR A 64 2.79 -18.72 45.61
CA THR A 64 4.03 -19.27 46.17
C THR A 64 4.98 -18.18 46.67
N ILE A 65 5.11 -17.08 45.92
CA ILE A 65 5.89 -15.90 46.35
C ILE A 65 5.30 -15.32 47.64
N GLN A 66 3.98 -15.20 47.71
CA GLN A 66 3.30 -14.66 48.88
C GLN A 66 3.42 -15.59 50.09
N GLU A 67 3.20 -16.90 49.93
CA GLU A 67 3.38 -17.91 50.97
C GLU A 67 4.82 -17.92 51.52
N SER A 68 5.82 -17.81 50.64
CA SER A 68 7.23 -17.68 51.03
C SER A 68 7.45 -16.44 51.89
N LYS A 69 6.95 -15.28 51.47
CA LYS A 69 7.03 -14.02 52.25
C LYS A 69 6.36 -14.15 53.62
N ASP A 70 5.19 -14.78 53.69
CA ASP A 70 4.46 -14.96 54.94
C ASP A 70 5.15 -15.98 55.85
N TYR A 71 5.72 -17.04 55.27
CA TYR A 71 6.49 -18.06 56.00
C TYR A 71 7.73 -17.47 56.69
N THR A 72 8.46 -16.57 56.02
CA THR A 72 9.65 -15.90 56.61
C THR A 72 9.33 -15.06 57.85
N LYS A 73 8.06 -14.64 58.03
CA LYS A 73 7.59 -13.87 59.20
C LYS A 73 7.01 -14.77 60.29
N SER A 74 6.91 -16.08 60.06
CA SER A 74 6.21 -17.01 60.95
C SER A 74 7.04 -17.37 62.18
N LYS A 75 6.36 -17.69 63.30
CA LYS A 75 7.02 -18.19 64.53
C LYS A 75 7.63 -19.58 64.39
N LYS A 76 7.28 -20.31 63.32
CA LYS A 76 7.80 -21.66 62.98
C LYS A 76 8.77 -21.58 61.81
N PHE A 77 9.55 -20.50 61.75
CA PHE A 77 10.52 -20.26 60.70
C PHE A 77 11.73 -21.17 60.84
N PHE A 78 12.07 -21.83 59.74
CA PHE A 78 13.30 -22.58 59.54
C PHE A 78 13.88 -22.17 58.19
N SER A 79 15.16 -21.77 58.17
CA SER A 79 15.84 -21.29 56.95
C SER A 79 15.79 -22.30 55.80
N GLU A 80 15.86 -23.59 56.12
CA GLU A 80 15.80 -24.70 55.15
C GLU A 80 14.51 -24.68 54.32
N ILE A 81 13.35 -24.40 54.92
CA ILE A 81 12.08 -24.26 54.18
C ILE A 81 12.11 -23.00 53.31
N SER A 82 12.71 -21.91 53.80
CA SER A 82 12.88 -20.68 53.00
C SER A 82 13.76 -20.90 51.77
N ASP A 83 14.81 -21.71 51.89
CA ASP A 83 15.70 -22.09 50.78
C ASP A 83 14.96 -22.97 49.75
N GLN A 84 14.09 -23.87 50.23
CA GLN A 84 13.21 -24.66 49.35
C GLN A 84 12.23 -23.76 48.58
N TYR A 85 11.55 -22.83 49.25
CA TYR A 85 10.68 -21.85 48.57
C TYR A 85 11.46 -21.01 47.55
N LYS A 86 12.66 -20.51 47.90
CA LYS A 86 13.50 -19.75 46.96
C LYS A 86 13.86 -20.58 45.73
N THR A 87 14.18 -21.85 45.91
CA THR A 87 14.50 -22.79 44.83
C THR A 87 13.29 -23.03 43.93
N LEU A 88 12.12 -23.29 44.52
CA LEU A 88 10.86 -23.48 43.78
C LEU A 88 10.49 -22.22 42.98
N ILE A 89 10.48 -21.05 43.62
CA ILE A 89 10.17 -19.77 42.97
C ILE A 89 11.10 -19.52 41.79
N SER A 90 12.41 -19.74 41.97
CA SER A 90 13.39 -19.58 40.89
C SER A 90 13.13 -20.52 39.71
N SER A 91 12.75 -21.78 39.99
CA SER A 91 12.38 -22.76 38.98
C SER A 91 11.13 -22.34 38.19
N MET A 92 10.10 -21.87 38.90
CA MET A 92 8.86 -21.37 38.29
C MET A 92 9.12 -20.14 37.42
N GLN A 93 9.88 -19.17 37.91
CA GLN A 93 10.27 -17.97 37.15
C GLN A 93 11.05 -18.32 35.88
N ASN A 94 12.00 -19.24 35.97
CA ASN A 94 12.78 -19.71 34.81
C ASN A 94 11.90 -20.32 33.71
N LYS A 95 10.75 -20.90 34.04
CA LYS A 95 9.81 -21.41 33.03
C LYS A 95 9.24 -20.27 32.19
N PHE A 96 8.83 -19.17 32.81
CA PHE A 96 8.34 -17.97 32.12
C PHE A 96 9.44 -17.31 31.28
N VAL A 97 10.65 -17.15 31.84
CA VAL A 97 11.79 -16.58 31.11
C VAL A 97 12.10 -17.36 29.83
N LYS A 98 12.07 -18.70 29.89
CA LYS A 98 12.26 -19.55 28.70
C LYS A 98 11.15 -19.38 27.66
N GLU A 99 9.90 -19.22 28.09
CA GLU A 99 8.78 -18.95 27.18
C GLU A 99 8.97 -17.60 26.47
N TYR A 100 9.43 -16.57 27.18
CA TYR A 100 9.74 -15.29 26.56
C TYR A 100 10.86 -15.45 25.53
N GLN A 101 11.97 -16.07 25.93
CA GLN A 101 13.14 -16.26 25.07
C GLN A 101 12.78 -16.98 23.77
N GLN A 102 11.97 -18.03 23.86
CA GLN A 102 11.50 -18.77 22.71
C GLN A 102 10.73 -17.86 21.74
N ILE A 103 9.75 -17.08 22.23
CA ILE A 103 8.97 -16.16 21.38
C ILE A 103 9.89 -15.10 20.75
N MET A 104 10.86 -14.59 21.50
CA MET A 104 11.81 -13.61 20.98
C MET A 104 12.73 -14.19 19.90
N GLU A 105 13.22 -15.42 20.07
CA GLU A 105 14.04 -16.14 19.09
C GLU A 105 13.26 -16.46 17.80
N GLU A 106 12.02 -16.94 17.94
CA GLU A 106 11.12 -17.25 16.81
C GLU A 106 10.76 -16.01 15.97
N ASN A 107 10.87 -14.81 16.54
CA ASN A 107 10.55 -13.55 15.87
C ASN A 107 11.76 -12.63 15.69
N ALA A 108 12.97 -13.14 15.91
CA ALA A 108 14.20 -12.36 15.75
C ALA A 108 14.34 -11.87 14.29
N PRO A 109 14.84 -10.64 14.06
CA PRO A 109 14.94 -10.02 12.73
C PRO A 109 16.13 -10.57 11.92
N LEU A 110 16.29 -11.89 11.89
CA LEU A 110 17.26 -12.54 11.03
C LEU A 110 16.88 -12.27 9.57
N ASP A 111 17.82 -11.73 8.79
CA ASP A 111 17.66 -11.42 7.36
C ASP A 111 16.57 -10.38 6.99
N ILE A 112 16.13 -9.56 7.96
CA ILE A 112 15.04 -8.58 7.79
C ILE A 112 15.26 -7.59 6.63
N GLY A 113 16.52 -7.23 6.35
CA GLY A 113 16.86 -6.27 5.30
C GLY A 113 16.57 -6.76 3.88
N THR A 114 16.27 -8.04 3.70
CA THR A 114 16.01 -8.66 2.39
C THR A 114 14.53 -8.96 2.15
N SER A 115 13.71 -9.00 3.19
CA SER A 115 12.26 -9.28 3.06
C SER A 115 11.51 -8.01 2.64
N ASP A 116 10.65 -8.14 1.63
CA ASP A 116 9.67 -7.11 1.22
C ASP A 116 8.22 -7.50 1.59
N ASP A 117 8.03 -8.63 2.28
CA ASP A 117 6.71 -9.12 2.71
C ASP A 117 6.24 -8.38 3.98
N ILE A 118 5.49 -7.30 3.77
CA ILE A 118 4.98 -6.44 4.85
C ILE A 118 4.13 -7.23 5.86
N ASP A 119 3.34 -8.21 5.42
CA ASP A 119 2.43 -8.94 6.30
C ASP A 119 3.23 -9.84 7.26
N THR A 120 4.22 -10.56 6.74
CA THR A 120 5.13 -11.36 7.57
C THR A 120 5.91 -10.49 8.56
N LEU A 121 6.44 -9.34 8.10
CA LEU A 121 7.16 -8.39 8.97
C LEU A 121 6.25 -7.81 10.06
N ALA A 122 4.99 -7.48 9.73
CA ALA A 122 4.01 -6.97 10.68
C ALA A 122 3.64 -8.03 11.73
N ASN A 123 3.45 -9.28 11.32
CA ASN A 123 3.15 -10.39 12.22
C ASN A 123 4.28 -10.59 13.26
N HIS A 124 5.55 -10.59 12.82
CA HIS A 124 6.68 -10.70 13.75
C HIS A 124 6.73 -9.52 14.73
N LYS A 125 6.54 -8.29 14.23
CA LYS A 125 6.46 -7.09 15.06
C LYS A 125 5.34 -7.18 16.10
N ASP A 126 4.16 -7.63 15.71
CA ASP A 126 3.00 -7.71 16.60
C ASP A 126 3.20 -8.79 17.68
N ASN A 127 3.79 -9.93 17.32
CA ASN A 127 4.18 -10.96 18.28
C ASN A 127 5.15 -10.41 19.33
N LEU A 128 6.16 -9.64 18.91
CA LEU A 128 7.11 -9.00 19.83
C LEU A 128 6.43 -7.93 20.70
N ASN A 129 5.54 -7.10 20.16
CA ASN A 129 4.76 -6.13 20.95
C ASN A 129 3.86 -6.80 22.00
N ASN A 130 3.21 -7.90 21.63
CA ASN A 130 2.40 -8.69 22.55
C ASN A 130 3.26 -9.30 23.66
N LEU A 131 4.45 -9.79 23.32
CA LEU A 131 5.43 -10.28 24.30
C LEU A 131 5.88 -9.15 25.24
N LEU A 132 6.21 -7.96 24.73
CA LEU A 132 6.57 -6.79 25.54
C LEU A 132 5.49 -6.49 26.57
N THR A 133 4.24 -6.37 26.11
CA THR A 133 3.07 -6.07 26.94
C THR A 133 2.87 -7.13 28.02
N THR A 134 3.02 -8.40 27.66
CA THR A 134 2.88 -9.54 28.57
C THR A 134 3.92 -9.47 29.69
N ILE A 135 5.19 -9.27 29.33
CA ILE A 135 6.29 -9.14 30.27
C ILE A 135 6.09 -7.93 31.20
N GLU A 136 5.71 -6.77 30.67
CA GLU A 136 5.48 -5.56 31.47
C GLU A 136 4.42 -5.76 32.56
N ALA A 137 3.37 -6.52 32.25
CA ALA A 137 2.27 -6.79 33.18
C ALA A 137 2.65 -7.75 34.32
N GLU A 138 3.65 -8.62 34.12
CA GLU A 138 3.96 -9.71 35.06
C GLU A 138 5.41 -9.72 35.57
N LYS A 139 6.24 -8.74 35.17
CA LYS A 139 7.66 -8.64 35.51
C LYS A 139 7.95 -8.73 37.01
N GLU A 140 7.09 -8.16 37.85
CA GLU A 140 7.27 -8.16 39.31
C GLU A 140 7.29 -9.57 39.92
N TYR A 141 6.66 -10.54 39.25
CA TYR A 141 6.56 -11.91 39.73
C TYR A 141 7.46 -12.85 38.95
N THR A 142 7.56 -12.67 37.64
CA THR A 142 8.27 -13.61 36.75
C THR A 142 9.76 -13.34 36.65
N LEU A 143 10.23 -12.14 37.04
CA LEU A 143 11.61 -11.72 36.89
C LEU A 143 12.20 -11.32 38.26
N SER A 144 13.04 -12.19 38.83
CA SER A 144 13.70 -11.95 40.11
C SER A 144 15.06 -11.26 39.94
N ASN A 145 15.19 -10.00 40.39
CA ASN A 145 16.43 -9.20 40.61
C ASN A 145 17.59 -9.38 39.59
N ASN A 146 17.33 -9.80 38.35
CA ASN A 146 18.36 -10.22 37.42
C ASN A 146 18.78 -9.05 36.52
N SER A 147 20.06 -8.72 36.57
CA SER A 147 20.73 -7.66 35.82
C SER A 147 20.61 -7.79 34.29
N ASN A 148 20.21 -8.95 33.76
CA ASN A 148 20.09 -9.21 32.33
C ASN A 148 18.68 -8.95 31.76
N TYR A 149 17.75 -8.42 32.58
CA TYR A 149 16.39 -8.11 32.12
C TYR A 149 16.32 -6.82 31.28
N GLN A 150 17.11 -5.80 31.63
CA GLN A 150 17.14 -4.60 30.79
C GLN A 150 17.65 -4.92 29.39
N GLU A 151 18.73 -5.70 29.29
CA GLU A 151 19.23 -6.21 28.01
C GLU A 151 18.15 -6.98 27.23
N TYR A 152 17.33 -7.78 27.94
CA TYR A 152 16.22 -8.51 27.34
C TYR A 152 15.15 -7.60 26.74
N ILE A 153 14.74 -6.56 27.46
CA ILE A 153 13.77 -5.57 26.97
C ILE A 153 14.36 -4.69 25.88
N GLU A 154 15.62 -4.28 26.02
CA GLU A 154 16.34 -3.49 25.01
C GLU A 154 16.46 -4.24 23.69
N ASN A 155 16.79 -5.53 23.72
CA ASN A 155 16.80 -6.36 22.51
C ASN A 155 15.42 -6.43 21.85
N LEU A 156 14.38 -6.61 22.65
CA LEU A 156 13.02 -6.73 22.15
C LEU A 156 12.51 -5.42 21.54
N SER A 157 12.76 -4.28 22.19
CA SER A 157 12.51 -2.95 21.64
C SER A 157 13.31 -2.71 20.35
N SER A 158 14.60 -3.08 20.34
CA SER A 158 15.44 -2.97 19.14
C SER A 158 14.89 -3.78 17.96
N TYR A 159 14.33 -4.98 18.21
CA TYR A 159 13.72 -5.79 17.15
C TYR A 159 12.44 -5.13 16.62
N ILE A 160 11.58 -4.63 17.50
CA ILE A 160 10.36 -3.90 17.12
C ILE A 160 10.69 -2.67 16.27
N ASP A 161 11.74 -1.94 16.62
CA ASP A 161 12.21 -0.77 15.87
C ASP A 161 12.77 -1.15 14.49
N ALA A 162 13.52 -2.26 14.41
CA ALA A 162 14.02 -2.79 13.14
C ALA A 162 12.87 -3.15 12.18
N TYR A 163 11.84 -3.87 12.66
CA TYR A 163 10.65 -4.16 11.86
C TYR A 163 9.88 -2.90 11.46
N THR A 164 9.72 -1.96 12.38
CA THR A 164 9.03 -0.70 12.10
C THR A 164 9.75 0.10 11.02
N SER A 165 11.08 0.18 11.10
CA SER A 165 11.91 0.86 10.11
C SER A 165 11.80 0.18 8.75
N ARG A 166 11.99 -1.15 8.69
CA ARG A 166 11.92 -1.90 7.43
C ARG A 166 10.56 -1.77 6.73
N ILE A 167 9.47 -1.90 7.47
CA ILE A 167 8.10 -1.73 6.94
C ILE A 167 7.92 -0.32 6.36
N THR A 168 8.51 0.68 7.01
CA THR A 168 8.44 2.08 6.56
C THR A 168 9.23 2.26 5.26
N ASP A 169 10.46 1.76 5.19
CA ASP A 169 11.31 1.81 3.99
C ASP A 169 10.62 1.17 2.77
N ILE A 170 9.98 0.01 2.96
CA ILE A 170 9.24 -0.68 1.88
C ILE A 170 8.08 0.18 1.39
N LYS A 171 7.28 0.75 2.30
CA LYS A 171 6.14 1.61 1.94
C LYS A 171 6.59 2.87 1.21
N GLU A 172 7.69 3.49 1.63
CA GLU A 172 8.25 4.66 0.96
C GLU A 172 8.77 4.30 -0.44
N LYS A 173 9.45 3.17 -0.59
CA LYS A 173 9.92 2.67 -1.89
C LYS A 173 8.75 2.40 -2.85
N GLN A 174 7.71 1.70 -2.40
CA GLN A 174 6.51 1.43 -3.20
C GLN A 174 5.82 2.73 -3.64
N LYS A 175 5.74 3.72 -2.76
CA LYS A 175 5.19 5.04 -3.08
C LYS A 175 6.02 5.76 -4.15
N ALA A 176 7.34 5.77 -4.01
CA ALA A 176 8.24 6.40 -4.97
C ALA A 176 8.18 5.74 -6.36
N GLU A 177 8.09 4.40 -6.41
CA GLU A 177 7.93 3.65 -7.66
C GLU A 177 6.59 3.97 -8.34
N ALA A 178 5.50 4.03 -7.59
CA ALA A 178 4.19 4.39 -8.12
C ALA A 178 4.14 5.83 -8.66
N GLU A 179 4.77 6.78 -7.97
CA GLU A 179 4.87 8.18 -8.43
C GLU A 179 5.72 8.29 -9.70
N ALA A 180 6.84 7.56 -9.78
CA ALA A 180 7.67 7.51 -10.97
C ALA A 180 6.95 6.90 -12.18
N GLN A 181 6.19 5.82 -11.96
CA GLN A 181 5.40 5.17 -13.00
C GLN A 181 4.29 6.09 -13.52
N LYS A 182 3.56 6.76 -12.63
CA LYS A 182 2.52 7.72 -13.01
C LYS A 182 3.08 8.87 -13.85
N LYS A 183 4.24 9.41 -13.46
CA LYS A 183 4.91 10.48 -14.22
C LYS A 183 5.33 9.99 -15.62
N ALA A 184 5.87 8.78 -15.72
CA ALA A 184 6.25 8.20 -17.00
C ALA A 184 5.04 7.96 -17.92
N GLU A 185 3.89 7.55 -17.36
CA GLU A 185 2.64 7.37 -18.11
C GLU A 185 2.06 8.72 -18.59
N GLU A 186 2.06 9.74 -17.74
CA GLU A 186 1.63 11.10 -18.10
C GLU A 186 2.51 11.70 -19.20
N ASP A 187 3.84 11.57 -19.10
CA ASP A 187 4.78 12.04 -20.11
C ASP A 187 4.59 11.29 -21.45
N ALA A 188 4.36 9.98 -21.41
CA ALA A 188 4.08 9.18 -22.60
C ALA A 188 2.75 9.58 -23.27
N LYS A 189 1.70 9.80 -22.47
CA LYS A 189 0.39 10.26 -22.97
C LYS A 189 0.49 11.65 -23.60
N HIS A 190 1.17 12.60 -22.95
CA HIS A 190 1.35 13.95 -23.49
C HIS A 190 2.17 13.94 -24.79
N LYS A 191 3.18 13.07 -24.90
CA LYS A 191 3.95 12.91 -26.14
C LYS A 191 3.06 12.35 -27.26
N ALA A 192 2.28 11.32 -27.00
CA ALA A 192 1.36 10.73 -27.97
C ALA A 192 0.29 11.74 -28.43
N GLU A 193 -0.28 12.51 -27.50
CA GLU A 193 -1.25 13.56 -27.82
C GLU A 193 -0.65 14.66 -28.69
N LYS A 194 0.59 15.08 -28.40
CA LYS A 194 1.30 16.09 -29.20
C LYS A 194 1.63 15.58 -30.61
N GLU A 195 2.02 14.32 -30.76
CA GLU A 195 2.27 13.70 -32.06
C GLU A 195 0.97 13.54 -32.87
N ALA A 196 -0.12 13.11 -32.23
CA ALA A 196 -1.44 13.02 -32.87
C ALA A 196 -1.96 14.38 -33.32
N ARG A 197 -1.80 15.43 -32.47
CA ARG A 197 -2.23 16.79 -32.83
C ARG A 197 -1.42 17.34 -34.00
N LYS A 198 -0.11 17.14 -34.02
CA LYS A 198 0.74 17.53 -35.17
C LYS A 198 0.29 16.83 -36.45
N LYS A 199 0.03 15.53 -36.39
CA LYS A 199 -0.46 14.77 -37.55
C LYS A 199 -1.80 15.31 -38.06
N ALA A 200 -2.74 15.60 -37.17
CA ALA A 200 -4.03 16.17 -37.53
C ALA A 200 -3.91 17.60 -38.11
N GLU A 201 -3.02 18.44 -37.55
CA GLU A 201 -2.73 19.79 -38.08
C GLU A 201 -2.09 19.69 -39.49
N GLU A 202 -1.16 18.76 -39.71
CA GLU A 202 -0.53 18.52 -41.02
C GLU A 202 -1.50 17.93 -42.06
N GLU A 203 -2.38 17.01 -41.65
CA GLU A 203 -3.44 16.46 -42.51
C GLU A 203 -4.40 17.59 -42.92
N LYS A 204 -4.92 18.38 -41.97
CA LYS A 204 -5.81 19.50 -42.26
C LYS A 204 -5.19 20.52 -43.21
N ALA A 205 -3.91 20.85 -43.04
CA ALA A 205 -3.22 21.79 -43.92
C ALA A 205 -3.10 21.31 -45.38
N LYS A 206 -3.21 20.00 -45.63
CA LYS A 206 -3.13 19.40 -46.97
C LYS A 206 -4.49 19.04 -47.57
N THR A 207 -5.55 19.08 -46.77
CA THR A 207 -6.90 18.71 -47.19
C THR A 207 -7.88 19.88 -47.19
N HIS A 208 -7.43 21.08 -46.80
CA HIS A 208 -8.28 22.26 -46.69
C HIS A 208 -7.80 23.37 -47.63
N TYR A 209 -8.74 23.95 -48.36
CA TYR A 209 -8.57 25.20 -49.10
C TYR A 209 -9.60 26.21 -48.65
N GLU A 210 -9.21 27.48 -48.56
CA GLU A 210 -10.08 28.54 -48.08
C GLU A 210 -9.72 29.86 -48.74
N ASN A 211 -10.72 30.58 -49.25
CA ASN A 211 -10.61 31.94 -49.78
C ASN A 211 -11.65 32.85 -49.12
N GLU A 212 -11.90 34.05 -49.64
CA GLU A 212 -12.88 34.98 -49.07
C GLU A 212 -14.36 34.56 -49.25
N TYR A 213 -14.65 33.66 -50.19
CA TYR A 213 -16.02 33.29 -50.59
C TYR A 213 -16.46 31.94 -50.03
N PHE A 214 -15.54 30.98 -49.90
CA PHE A 214 -15.85 29.63 -49.48
C PHE A 214 -14.62 28.91 -48.92
N SER A 215 -14.86 27.74 -48.32
CA SER A 215 -13.85 26.75 -48.01
C SER A 215 -14.19 25.40 -48.64
N VAL A 216 -13.17 24.64 -49.00
CA VAL A 216 -13.27 23.28 -49.53
C VAL A 216 -12.44 22.34 -48.66
N ASP A 217 -13.07 21.28 -48.18
CA ASP A 217 -12.42 20.18 -47.46
C ASP A 217 -12.47 18.92 -48.33
N VAL A 218 -11.31 18.31 -48.59
CA VAL A 218 -11.20 17.06 -49.34
C VAL A 218 -10.89 15.87 -48.40
N PRO A 219 -11.19 14.63 -48.81
CA PRO A 219 -10.77 13.44 -48.08
C PRO A 219 -9.24 13.36 -47.87
N VAL A 220 -8.81 12.75 -46.77
CA VAL A 220 -7.38 12.59 -46.42
C VAL A 220 -6.65 11.73 -47.44
N GLU A 221 -7.36 10.80 -48.06
CA GLU A 221 -6.89 9.92 -49.12
C GLU A 221 -6.46 10.69 -50.39
N TRP A 222 -6.93 11.93 -50.55
CA TRP A 222 -6.63 12.75 -51.73
C TRP A 222 -5.31 13.52 -51.60
N ILE A 223 -4.68 13.52 -50.42
CA ILE A 223 -3.42 14.25 -50.18
C ILE A 223 -2.37 13.88 -51.25
N GLY A 224 -1.93 14.89 -52.01
CA GLY A 224 -0.94 14.73 -53.08
C GLY A 224 -1.51 14.40 -54.47
N ALA A 225 -2.82 14.16 -54.58
CA ALA A 225 -3.52 13.87 -55.83
C ALA A 225 -4.59 14.91 -56.19
N TRP A 226 -4.81 15.92 -55.36
CA TRP A 226 -5.73 17.02 -55.65
C TRP A 226 -5.02 18.37 -55.78
N SER A 227 -5.64 19.30 -56.50
CA SER A 227 -5.15 20.67 -56.65
C SER A 227 -6.29 21.65 -56.92
N VAL A 228 -6.00 22.94 -56.73
CA VAL A 228 -6.85 24.05 -57.11
C VAL A 228 -6.04 25.07 -57.89
N THR A 229 -6.62 25.60 -58.96
CA THR A 229 -6.07 26.74 -59.72
C THR A 229 -7.11 27.85 -59.84
N GLU A 230 -6.65 29.08 -59.82
CA GLU A 230 -7.49 30.28 -59.88
C GLU A 230 -7.28 30.99 -61.22
N GLU A 231 -8.37 31.38 -61.87
CA GLU A 231 -8.36 32.10 -63.14
C GLU A 231 -9.32 33.30 -63.09
N ASP A 232 -8.85 34.47 -63.54
CA ASP A 232 -9.69 35.65 -63.68
C ASP A 232 -10.67 35.46 -64.85
N ASN A 233 -11.96 35.61 -64.56
CA ASN A 233 -13.06 35.50 -65.52
C ASN A 233 -13.87 36.80 -65.58
N SER A 234 -13.29 37.92 -65.16
CA SER A 234 -13.98 39.21 -65.13
C SER A 234 -14.40 39.69 -66.52
N LEU A 235 -15.64 40.21 -66.64
CA LEU A 235 -16.18 40.74 -67.89
C LEU A 235 -16.57 42.22 -67.71
N GLY A 236 -15.74 43.11 -68.24
CA GLY A 236 -15.94 44.55 -68.13
C GLY A 236 -15.85 45.03 -66.68
N LYS A 237 -16.99 45.33 -66.05
CA LYS A 237 -17.06 45.75 -64.64
C LYS A 237 -17.49 44.64 -63.68
N ILE A 238 -17.89 43.48 -64.21
CA ILE A 238 -18.31 42.33 -63.40
C ILE A 238 -17.05 41.59 -62.96
N HIS A 239 -16.78 41.57 -61.67
CA HIS A 239 -15.67 40.80 -61.13
C HIS A 239 -16.05 39.32 -61.04
N SER A 240 -15.20 38.43 -61.55
CA SER A 240 -15.41 37.00 -61.44
C SER A 240 -14.09 36.24 -61.40
N THR A 241 -14.06 35.19 -60.59
CA THR A 241 -12.94 34.24 -60.52
C THR A 241 -13.47 32.82 -60.69
N ILE A 242 -12.75 32.01 -61.46
CA ILE A 242 -12.97 30.58 -61.60
C ILE A 242 -11.94 29.84 -60.74
N TYR A 243 -12.41 28.93 -59.90
CA TYR A 243 -11.58 28.00 -59.15
C TYR A 243 -11.74 26.60 -59.74
N THR A 244 -10.69 26.09 -60.38
CA THR A 244 -10.67 24.75 -60.94
C THR A 244 -10.06 23.79 -59.95
N PHE A 245 -10.88 22.91 -59.40
CA PHE A 245 -10.49 21.80 -58.55
C PHE A 245 -10.30 20.53 -59.38
N SER A 246 -9.22 19.80 -59.12
CA SER A 246 -8.93 18.52 -59.77
C SER A 246 -8.49 17.51 -58.73
N TYR A 247 -8.95 16.27 -58.89
CA TYR A 247 -8.48 15.07 -58.21
C TYR A 247 -8.08 14.04 -59.27
N ASP A 248 -6.79 13.71 -59.34
CA ASP A 248 -6.19 12.85 -60.36
C ASP A 248 -5.29 11.78 -59.72
N PRO A 249 -5.87 10.68 -59.19
CA PRO A 249 -5.13 9.58 -58.58
C PRO A 249 -4.48 8.67 -59.64
N GLU A 250 -3.28 8.14 -59.36
CA GLU A 250 -2.52 7.33 -60.34
C GLU A 250 -3.21 6.04 -60.81
N ASN A 251 -4.12 5.45 -60.01
CA ASN A 251 -4.72 4.14 -60.28
C ASN A 251 -6.23 4.09 -60.01
N ASP A 252 -6.95 5.22 -60.10
CA ASP A 252 -8.39 5.28 -59.87
C ASP A 252 -9.08 6.34 -60.78
N TYR A 253 -10.41 6.41 -60.75
CA TYR A 253 -11.17 7.42 -61.48
C TYR A 253 -11.02 8.79 -60.83
N GLY A 254 -10.40 9.73 -61.57
CA GLY A 254 -10.35 11.14 -61.18
C GLY A 254 -11.65 11.90 -61.42
N GLY A 255 -11.68 13.12 -60.91
CA GLY A 255 -12.82 14.03 -61.02
C GLY A 255 -12.37 15.48 -60.87
N GLY A 256 -13.19 16.41 -61.35
CA GLY A 256 -12.88 17.83 -61.23
C GLY A 256 -14.13 18.66 -61.11
N ALA A 257 -13.99 19.86 -60.57
CA ALA A 257 -15.05 20.84 -60.54
C ALA A 257 -14.50 22.22 -60.85
N MET A 258 -15.32 23.04 -61.49
CA MET A 258 -15.05 24.46 -61.65
C MET A 258 -16.08 25.23 -60.83
N ILE A 259 -15.61 26.06 -59.90
CA ILE A 259 -16.43 26.96 -59.11
C ILE A 259 -16.32 28.37 -59.68
N TYR A 260 -17.45 28.95 -60.06
CA TYR A 260 -17.55 30.30 -60.60
C TYR A 260 -18.08 31.20 -59.50
N VAL A 261 -17.30 32.20 -59.11
CA VAL A 261 -17.72 33.25 -58.19
C VAL A 261 -17.96 34.51 -58.98
N LEU A 262 -19.19 35.05 -58.95
CA LEU A 262 -19.58 36.24 -59.71
C LEU A 262 -20.07 37.33 -58.75
N ASP A 263 -19.52 38.54 -58.88
CA ASP A 263 -20.09 39.73 -58.23
C ASP A 263 -21.36 40.15 -58.97
N MET A 264 -22.51 39.88 -58.36
CA MET A 264 -23.83 40.24 -58.91
C MET A 264 -24.46 41.41 -58.16
N SER A 265 -23.66 42.20 -57.42
CA SER A 265 -24.14 43.35 -56.65
C SER A 265 -24.73 44.47 -57.52
N ASP A 266 -24.27 44.61 -58.77
CA ASP A 266 -24.79 45.60 -59.72
C ASP A 266 -26.07 45.11 -60.41
N THR A 267 -27.22 45.41 -59.77
CA THR A 267 -28.56 45.11 -60.29
C THR A 267 -28.94 45.86 -61.58
N SER A 268 -28.13 46.82 -62.03
CA SER A 268 -28.36 47.51 -63.31
C SER A 268 -27.91 46.68 -64.53
N ILE A 269 -27.08 45.66 -64.30
CA ILE A 269 -26.60 44.75 -65.35
C ILE A 269 -27.67 43.70 -65.64
N PRO A 270 -28.07 43.50 -66.91
CA PRO A 270 -29.04 42.48 -67.28
C PRO A 270 -28.55 41.06 -66.92
N LEU A 271 -29.43 40.22 -66.35
CA LEU A 271 -29.15 38.81 -66.05
C LEU A 271 -28.50 38.01 -67.21
N PRO A 272 -28.88 38.20 -68.49
CA PRO A 272 -28.21 37.51 -69.60
C PRO A 272 -26.71 37.81 -69.71
N THR A 273 -26.25 38.97 -69.23
CA THR A 273 -24.83 39.33 -69.20
C THR A 273 -24.09 38.46 -68.19
N TYR A 274 -24.62 38.30 -66.97
CA TYR A 274 -24.06 37.38 -65.96
C TYR A 274 -24.12 35.92 -66.42
N ALA A 275 -25.26 35.50 -67.00
CA ALA A 275 -25.44 34.12 -67.49
C ALA A 275 -24.47 33.75 -68.63
N SER A 276 -23.94 34.74 -69.36
CA SER A 276 -22.93 34.48 -70.42
C SER A 276 -21.54 34.17 -69.88
N MET A 277 -21.28 34.42 -68.59
CA MET A 277 -19.99 34.22 -67.92
C MET A 277 -19.85 32.84 -67.27
N ILE A 278 -20.93 32.06 -67.23
CA ILE A 278 -20.97 30.70 -66.68
C ILE A 278 -21.48 29.71 -67.75
N PRO A 279 -21.09 28.43 -67.71
CA PRO A 279 -21.59 27.41 -68.63
C PRO A 279 -23.12 27.25 -68.55
N SER A 280 -23.74 26.81 -69.65
CA SER A 280 -25.19 26.60 -69.71
C SER A 280 -25.71 25.51 -68.78
N GLU A 281 -24.86 24.55 -68.40
CA GLU A 281 -25.16 23.44 -67.49
C GLU A 281 -24.35 23.62 -66.20
N CYS A 282 -24.77 24.56 -65.35
CA CYS A 282 -24.17 24.81 -64.04
C CYS A 282 -25.21 24.72 -62.90
N GLU A 283 -24.76 24.30 -61.72
CA GLU A 283 -25.55 24.24 -60.49
C GLU A 283 -25.20 25.46 -59.61
N GLU A 284 -26.22 26.18 -59.14
CA GLU A 284 -26.02 27.23 -58.14
C GLU A 284 -25.79 26.60 -56.76
N ILE A 285 -24.68 26.94 -56.12
CA ILE A 285 -24.36 26.50 -54.75
C ILE A 285 -25.05 27.45 -53.75
N GLY A 286 -25.08 28.74 -54.07
CA GLY A 286 -25.77 29.78 -53.30
C GLY A 286 -25.02 31.10 -53.31
N VAL A 287 -25.41 32.00 -52.42
CA VAL A 287 -24.83 33.34 -52.26
C VAL A 287 -24.01 33.38 -50.97
N THR A 288 -22.87 34.06 -51.03
CA THR A 288 -22.07 34.38 -49.83
C THR A 288 -22.88 35.13 -48.76
N SER A 289 -22.55 34.95 -47.48
CA SER A 289 -23.31 35.51 -46.34
C SER A 289 -23.31 37.03 -46.30
N PHE A 290 -22.33 37.67 -46.94
CA PHE A 290 -22.27 39.11 -47.11
C PHE A 290 -23.07 39.63 -48.31
N GLY A 291 -23.68 38.74 -49.11
CA GLY A 291 -24.84 39.02 -49.95
C GLY A 291 -24.55 39.61 -51.34
N TYR A 292 -23.33 39.47 -51.87
CA TYR A 292 -22.93 40.12 -53.12
C TYR A 292 -22.36 39.18 -54.19
N TYR A 293 -21.94 37.98 -53.79
CA TYR A 293 -21.33 37.01 -54.70
C TYR A 293 -22.14 35.73 -54.78
N ASP A 294 -22.60 35.43 -55.98
CA ASP A 294 -23.27 34.19 -56.35
C ASP A 294 -22.22 33.17 -56.77
N VAL A 295 -22.36 31.94 -56.27
CA VAL A 295 -21.40 30.86 -56.46
C VAL A 295 -22.06 29.72 -57.21
N PHE A 296 -21.49 29.37 -58.35
CA PHE A 296 -21.95 28.28 -59.22
C PHE A 296 -20.88 27.21 -59.36
N LYS A 297 -21.29 25.97 -59.63
CA LYS A 297 -20.36 24.87 -59.93
C LYS A 297 -20.71 24.14 -61.22
N THR A 298 -19.69 23.55 -61.82
CA THR A 298 -19.81 22.49 -62.82
C THR A 298 -18.87 21.36 -62.44
N GLU A 299 -19.26 20.12 -62.70
CA GLU A 299 -18.44 18.94 -62.41
C GLU A 299 -18.02 18.19 -63.69
N ALA A 300 -16.89 17.48 -63.63
CA ALA A 300 -16.34 16.68 -64.70
C ALA A 300 -15.83 15.33 -64.18
N GLY A 301 -15.81 14.32 -65.06
CA GLY A 301 -15.37 12.96 -64.71
C GLY A 301 -16.32 12.29 -63.72
N ALA A 302 -15.79 11.71 -62.64
CA ALA A 302 -16.58 11.12 -61.56
C ALA A 302 -17.23 12.16 -60.61
N GLY A 303 -16.97 13.46 -60.83
CA GLY A 303 -17.35 14.55 -59.93
C GLY A 303 -16.27 14.83 -58.88
N PHE A 304 -16.30 16.02 -58.27
CA PHE A 304 -15.39 16.41 -57.20
C PHE A 304 -16.09 16.45 -55.83
N PHE A 305 -17.38 16.79 -55.81
CA PHE A 305 -18.24 16.95 -54.63
C PHE A 305 -19.32 15.86 -54.52
N PHE A 306 -19.02 14.64 -54.97
CA PHE A 306 -19.93 13.48 -54.86
C PHE A 306 -19.97 12.92 -53.42
N ASP A 307 -20.83 11.94 -53.14
CA ASP A 307 -20.91 11.31 -51.82
C ASP A 307 -19.61 10.57 -51.46
N GLY A 308 -18.91 11.05 -50.42
CA GLY A 308 -17.55 10.63 -50.06
C GLY A 308 -16.42 11.40 -50.77
N GLY A 309 -16.75 12.39 -51.60
CA GLY A 309 -15.81 13.34 -52.23
C GLY A 309 -15.58 14.60 -51.38
N ALA A 310 -15.16 15.69 -52.02
CA ALA A 310 -14.94 16.96 -51.35
C ALA A 310 -16.25 17.59 -50.85
N THR A 311 -16.12 18.52 -49.92
CA THR A 311 -17.23 19.34 -49.41
C THR A 311 -16.91 20.81 -49.61
N ILE A 312 -17.93 21.62 -49.88
CA ILE A 312 -17.81 23.08 -50.02
C ILE A 312 -18.71 23.76 -49.01
N THR A 313 -18.18 24.78 -48.34
CA THR A 313 -18.91 25.63 -47.39
C THR A 313 -18.80 27.08 -47.83
N LEU A 314 -19.92 27.72 -48.14
CA LEU A 314 -19.96 29.15 -48.45
C LEU A 314 -19.75 29.98 -47.17
N LYS A 315 -19.01 31.06 -47.30
CA LYS A 315 -18.76 32.03 -46.22
C LYS A 315 -19.79 33.12 -46.20
#